data_AF-A0A6N7FRI0-F1
#
_entry.id   AF-A0A6N7FRI0-F1
#
_cell.length_a   1.000
_cell.length_b   1.000
_cell.length_c   1.000
_cell.angle_alpha   90.00
_cell.angle_beta   90.00
_cell.angle_gamma   90.00
#
_symmetry.space_group_name_H-M   'P 1'
#
loop_
_entity.id
_entity.type
_entity.pdbx_description
1 polymer ?
#
loop_
_entity_poly.entity_id
_entity_poly.type
_entity_poly.pdbx_seq_one_letter_code
_entity_poly.pdbx_strand_id
1 'polypeptide(L)'
;MGEPVSGPRLVLTVATVLVVAAGCAADDAPTQPAAQTRYDAALAALCAAAADARDADVEAARRVFYDTAHQALHELAADAQRVDRPVAARLLEAKQAVEAGLDAPATADELAARLDELGVAAHAALTATGNEASRCQERS
;
A
#
# COMPACT_ATOMS: atom_id res chain seq x y z
N MET A 1 -36.18 -69.60 -32.96
CA MET A 1 -34.90 -70.22 -33.34
C MET A 1 -34.00 -69.11 -33.84
N GLY A 2 -32.84 -68.90 -33.21
CA GLY A 2 -31.75 -68.05 -33.73
C GLY A 2 -31.48 -66.74 -32.98
N GLU A 3 -30.86 -66.80 -31.81
CA GLU A 3 -29.73 -65.89 -31.50
C GLU A 3 -28.46 -66.62 -31.97
N PRO A 4 -27.35 -65.99 -32.46
CA PRO A 4 -26.52 -65.01 -31.74
C PRO A 4 -25.90 -63.94 -32.70
N VAL A 5 -25.05 -62.96 -32.35
CA VAL A 5 -23.69 -63.01 -31.79
C VAL A 5 -23.29 -61.61 -31.31
N SER A 6 -22.73 -61.58 -30.10
CA SER A 6 -22.08 -60.44 -29.48
C SER A 6 -20.69 -60.19 -30.09
N GLY A 7 -20.38 -58.94 -30.41
CA GLY A 7 -19.04 -58.50 -30.81
C GLY A 7 -18.69 -57.19 -30.07
N PRO A 8 -17.50 -57.07 -29.44
CA PRO A 8 -17.13 -55.90 -28.68
C PRO A 8 -16.50 -54.86 -29.60
N ARG A 9 -17.00 -53.61 -29.58
CA ARG A 9 -16.28 -52.47 -30.16
C ARG A 9 -16.28 -51.27 -29.22
N LEU A 10 -15.20 -51.25 -28.44
CA LEU A 10 -14.37 -50.13 -28.03
C LEU A 10 -14.88 -48.71 -28.41
N VAL A 11 -15.28 -47.99 -27.36
CA VAL A 11 -14.96 -46.60 -26.97
C VAL A 11 -14.70 -45.57 -28.08
N LEU A 12 -15.53 -44.52 -28.09
CA LEU A 12 -15.05 -43.15 -28.27
C LEU A 12 -15.94 -42.17 -27.51
N THR A 13 -15.69 -42.03 -26.21
CA THR A 13 -16.26 -40.93 -25.43
C THR A 13 -15.57 -39.66 -25.90
N VAL A 14 -16.21 -38.89 -26.78
CA VAL A 14 -15.75 -37.54 -27.13
C VAL A 14 -15.92 -36.69 -25.88
N ALA A 15 -14.81 -36.45 -25.17
CA ALA A 15 -14.76 -35.48 -24.10
C ALA A 15 -14.90 -34.09 -24.73
N THR A 16 -16.09 -33.51 -24.65
CA THR A 16 -16.33 -32.11 -24.99
C THR A 16 -15.57 -31.26 -23.99
N VAL A 17 -14.38 -30.79 -24.37
CA VAL A 17 -13.64 -29.77 -23.62
C VAL A 17 -14.42 -28.46 -23.79
N LEU A 18 -15.18 -28.08 -22.76
CA LEU A 18 -15.69 -26.71 -22.64
C LEU A 18 -14.48 -25.80 -22.39
N VAL A 19 -14.04 -25.11 -23.43
CA VAL A 19 -13.14 -23.95 -23.30
C VAL A 19 -13.97 -22.83 -22.68
N VAL A 20 -13.82 -22.60 -21.38
CA VAL A 20 -14.36 -21.42 -20.72
C VAL A 20 -13.57 -20.22 -21.25
N ALA A 21 -14.24 -19.43 -22.10
CA ALA A 21 -13.71 -18.20 -22.65
C ALA A 21 -13.43 -17.18 -21.53
N ALA A 22 -12.39 -16.40 -21.76
CA ALA A 22 -11.88 -15.33 -20.91
C ALA A 22 -12.98 -14.41 -20.35
N GLY A 23 -12.83 -14.07 -19.07
CA GLY A 23 -13.64 -13.07 -18.41
C GLY A 23 -13.29 -12.92 -16.93
N CYS A 24 -12.02 -12.70 -16.60
CA CYS A 24 -11.68 -12.14 -15.28
C CYS A 24 -11.56 -10.63 -15.45
N ALA A 25 -12.64 -9.96 -15.08
CA ALA A 25 -12.75 -8.52 -14.96
C ALA A 25 -11.56 -7.98 -14.16
N ALA A 26 -10.83 -7.04 -14.76
CA ALA A 26 -9.93 -6.16 -14.03
C ALA A 26 -10.77 -5.04 -13.41
N ASP A 27 -11.53 -5.38 -12.37
CA ASP A 27 -12.28 -4.45 -11.53
C ASP A 27 -12.18 -4.92 -10.08
N ASP A 28 -10.94 -5.05 -9.58
CA ASP A 28 -10.73 -5.11 -8.14
C ASP A 28 -10.53 -3.69 -7.65
N ALA A 29 -11.64 -3.08 -7.23
CA ALA A 29 -11.57 -2.04 -6.21
C ALA A 29 -10.69 -2.57 -5.08
N PRO A 30 -9.75 -1.77 -4.53
CA PRO A 30 -8.92 -2.25 -3.44
C PRO A 30 -9.83 -2.79 -2.34
N THR A 31 -9.63 -4.04 -1.97
CA THR A 31 -10.30 -4.64 -0.82
C THR A 31 -9.86 -3.79 0.37
N GLN A 32 -10.74 -2.88 0.83
CA GLN A 32 -10.46 -1.88 1.86
C GLN A 32 -9.63 -2.40 3.05
N PRO A 33 -9.81 -3.65 3.55
CA PRO A 33 -8.98 -4.18 4.64
C PRO A 33 -7.48 -4.28 4.31
N ALA A 34 -7.11 -4.60 3.07
CA ALA A 34 -5.71 -4.70 2.66
C ALA A 34 -5.05 -3.33 2.49
N ALA A 35 -5.79 -2.34 1.98
CA ALA A 35 -5.32 -0.96 1.89
C ALA A 35 -5.13 -0.35 3.29
N GLN A 36 -6.10 -0.54 4.19
CA GLN A 36 -6.01 -0.13 5.59
C GLN A 36 -4.75 -0.70 6.27
N THR A 37 -4.54 -2.03 6.17
CA THR A 37 -3.36 -2.69 6.75
C THR A 37 -2.04 -2.10 6.22
N ARG A 38 -1.98 -1.77 4.93
CA ARG A 38 -0.81 -1.15 4.30
C ARG A 38 -0.57 0.27 4.83
N TYR A 39 -1.62 1.07 4.96
CA TYR A 39 -1.51 2.44 5.45
C TYR A 39 -1.15 2.51 6.93
N ASP A 40 -1.63 1.58 7.73
CA ASP A 40 -1.22 1.43 9.13
C ASP A 40 0.28 1.11 9.24
N ALA A 41 0.79 0.21 8.41
CA ALA A 41 2.22 -0.10 8.35
C ALA A 41 3.06 1.12 7.91
N ALA A 42 2.56 1.91 6.95
CA ALA A 42 3.23 3.12 6.49
C ALA A 42 3.30 4.20 7.59
N LEU A 43 2.20 4.41 8.32
CA LEU A 43 2.19 5.33 9.48
C LEU A 43 3.16 4.87 10.57
N ALA A 44 3.13 3.57 10.93
CA ALA A 44 4.06 3.03 11.91
C ALA A 44 5.53 3.21 11.49
N ALA A 45 5.83 3.02 10.20
CA ALA A 45 7.15 3.27 9.64
C ALA A 45 7.56 4.75 9.68
N LEU A 46 6.64 5.68 9.44
CA LEU A 46 6.92 7.12 9.63
C LEU A 46 7.30 7.44 11.07
N CYS A 47 6.60 6.86 12.05
CA CYS A 47 6.93 7.05 13.46
C CYS A 47 8.30 6.46 13.82
N ALA A 48 8.62 5.28 13.29
CA ALA A 48 9.93 4.66 13.49
C ALA A 48 11.05 5.48 12.84
N ALA A 49 10.88 5.92 11.60
CA ALA A 49 11.86 6.77 10.92
C ALA A 49 12.07 8.11 11.67
N ALA A 50 11.01 8.70 12.22
CA ALA A 50 11.13 9.90 13.04
C ALA A 50 11.93 9.65 14.33
N ALA A 51 11.78 8.47 14.95
CA ALA A 51 12.58 8.08 16.11
C ALA A 51 14.06 7.87 15.73
N ASP A 52 14.33 7.15 14.65
CA ASP A 52 15.70 6.95 14.14
C ASP A 52 16.39 8.28 13.82
N ALA A 53 15.65 9.22 13.21
CA ALA A 53 16.16 10.57 12.93
C ALA A 53 16.53 11.33 14.22
N ARG A 54 15.70 11.26 15.28
CA ARG A 54 16.00 11.88 16.59
C ARG A 54 17.22 11.26 17.27
N ASP A 55 17.45 9.96 17.06
CA ASP A 55 18.63 9.25 17.54
C ASP A 55 19.87 9.49 16.64
N ALA A 56 19.76 10.41 15.67
CA ALA A 56 20.77 10.76 14.67
C ALA A 56 21.17 9.60 13.74
N ASP A 57 20.35 8.55 13.63
CA ASP A 57 20.52 7.47 12.66
C ASP A 57 19.73 7.77 11.37
N VAL A 58 20.25 8.71 10.59
CA VAL A 58 19.65 9.15 9.32
C VAL A 58 19.56 8.00 8.30
N GLU A 59 20.52 7.08 8.31
CA GLU A 59 20.53 5.93 7.40
C GLU A 59 19.44 4.91 7.75
N ALA A 60 19.17 4.65 9.04
CA ALA A 60 18.03 3.85 9.46
C ALA A 60 16.70 4.52 9.08
N ALA A 61 16.55 5.82 9.37
CA ALA A 61 15.38 6.59 8.97
C ALA A 61 15.15 6.52 7.45
N ARG A 62 16.22 6.66 6.65
CA ARG A 62 16.18 6.54 5.19
C ARG A 62 15.64 5.19 4.73
N ARG A 63 16.20 4.10 5.25
CA ARG A 63 15.76 2.73 4.89
C ARG A 63 14.30 2.49 5.24
N VAL A 64 13.91 2.81 6.49
CA VAL A 64 12.53 2.63 6.94
C VAL A 64 11.55 3.42 6.06
N PHE A 65 11.89 4.69 5.75
CA PHE A 65 11.06 5.53 4.91
C PHE A 65 10.90 4.96 3.49
N TYR A 66 12.01 4.70 2.78
CA TYR A 66 11.95 4.24 1.38
C TYR A 66 11.42 2.82 1.22
N ASP A 67 11.77 1.91 2.13
CA ASP A 67 11.43 0.49 2.00
C ASP A 67 9.98 0.18 2.44
N THR A 68 9.43 0.95 3.38
CA THR A 68 8.13 0.65 4.00
C THR A 68 7.06 1.72 3.76
N ALA A 69 7.38 3.00 3.98
CA ALA A 69 6.36 4.06 3.94
C ALA A 69 6.14 4.64 2.54
N HIS A 70 7.22 4.80 1.75
CA HIS A 70 7.25 5.65 0.56
C HIS A 70 6.18 5.33 -0.48
N GLN A 71 6.09 4.06 -0.90
CA GLN A 71 5.13 3.64 -1.92
C GLN A 71 3.68 3.73 -1.42
N ALA A 72 3.41 3.31 -0.17
CA ALA A 72 2.08 3.38 0.42
C ALA A 72 1.59 4.83 0.55
N LEU A 73 2.48 5.80 0.81
CA LEU A 73 2.12 7.21 0.87
C LEU A 73 1.76 7.79 -0.51
N HIS A 74 2.37 7.29 -1.59
CA HIS A 74 1.94 7.64 -2.95
C HIS A 74 0.53 7.12 -3.25
N GLU A 75 0.23 5.89 -2.85
CA GLU A 75 -1.10 5.28 -3.02
C GLU A 75 -2.15 6.04 -2.20
N LEU A 76 -1.85 6.35 -0.93
CA LEU A 76 -2.72 7.16 -0.08
C LEU A 76 -2.98 8.55 -0.68
N ALA A 77 -1.96 9.19 -1.23
CA ALA A 77 -2.13 10.47 -1.92
C ALA A 77 -3.03 10.35 -3.16
N ALA A 78 -2.89 9.28 -3.95
CA ALA A 78 -3.75 9.01 -5.09
C ALA A 78 -5.21 8.74 -4.67
N ASP A 79 -5.42 8.09 -3.53
CA ASP A 79 -6.74 7.88 -2.93
C ASP A 79 -7.35 9.19 -2.44
N ALA A 80 -6.59 9.95 -1.66
CA ALA A 80 -6.99 11.27 -1.18
C ALA A 80 -7.30 12.21 -2.34
N GLN A 81 -6.53 12.17 -3.44
CA GLN A 81 -6.75 13.05 -4.59
C GLN A 81 -8.14 12.89 -5.22
N ARG A 82 -8.75 11.70 -5.11
CA ARG A 82 -10.09 11.44 -5.65
C ARG A 82 -11.20 12.06 -4.81
N VAL A 83 -10.96 12.31 -3.52
CA VAL A 83 -11.97 12.76 -2.55
C VAL A 83 -11.70 14.16 -1.98
N ASP A 84 -10.43 14.51 -1.74
CA ASP A 84 -9.96 15.78 -1.19
C ASP A 84 -8.57 16.13 -1.77
N ARG A 85 -8.58 16.89 -2.88
CA ARG A 85 -7.35 17.30 -3.58
C ARG A 85 -6.41 18.14 -2.72
N PRO A 86 -6.89 19.15 -1.95
CA PRO A 86 -6.02 19.89 -1.03
C PRO A 86 -5.30 19.00 -0.01
N VAL A 87 -5.96 17.98 0.55
CA VAL A 87 -5.31 17.04 1.49
C VAL A 87 -4.24 16.20 0.79
N ALA A 88 -4.51 15.71 -0.42
CA ALA A 88 -3.51 14.99 -1.21
C ALA A 88 -2.26 15.84 -1.53
N ALA A 89 -2.47 17.12 -1.90
CA ALA A 89 -1.36 18.04 -2.17
C ALA A 89 -0.48 18.23 -0.93
N ARG A 90 -1.08 18.48 0.25
CA ARG A 90 -0.34 18.63 1.50
C ARG A 90 0.47 17.38 1.86
N LEU A 91 -0.11 16.19 1.64
CA LEU A 91 0.61 14.93 1.86
C LEU A 91 1.84 14.82 0.96
N LEU A 92 1.70 15.13 -0.33
CA LEU A 92 2.82 15.05 -1.29
C LEU A 92 3.89 16.11 -1.00
N GLU A 93 3.53 17.32 -0.61
CA GLU A 93 4.47 18.38 -0.21
C GLU A 93 5.29 17.98 1.02
N ALA A 94 4.63 17.46 2.06
CA ALA A 94 5.31 16.97 3.25
C ALA A 94 6.24 15.78 2.92
N LYS A 95 5.80 14.87 2.04
CA LYS A 95 6.61 13.75 1.58
C LYS A 95 7.86 14.20 0.84
N GLN A 96 7.71 15.18 -0.05
CA GLN A 96 8.83 15.77 -0.78
C GLN A 96 9.84 16.44 0.16
N ALA A 97 9.37 17.10 1.23
CA ALA A 97 10.26 17.71 2.22
C ALA A 97 11.14 16.67 2.95
N VAL A 98 10.57 15.51 3.28
CA VAL A 98 11.31 14.37 3.85
C VAL A 98 12.33 13.83 2.84
N GLU A 99 11.92 13.57 1.60
CA GLU A 99 12.83 13.10 0.54
C GLU A 99 14.01 14.05 0.34
N ALA A 100 13.75 15.36 0.28
CA ALA A 100 14.79 16.37 0.18
C ALA A 100 15.72 16.39 1.40
N GLY A 101 15.21 16.12 2.60
CA GLY A 101 16.02 16.01 3.82
C GLY A 101 16.84 14.72 3.92
N LEU A 102 16.43 13.66 3.23
CA LEU A 102 17.17 12.41 3.13
C LEU A 102 18.24 12.47 2.03
N ASP A 103 17.99 13.17 0.94
CA ASP A 103 18.89 13.26 -0.23
C ASP A 103 19.92 14.41 -0.12
N ALA A 104 19.66 15.42 0.70
CA ALA A 104 20.56 16.55 0.95
C ALA A 104 20.84 16.70 2.45
N PRO A 105 21.89 17.44 2.86
CA PRO A 105 22.21 17.60 4.28
C PRO A 105 21.08 18.35 4.99
N ALA A 106 20.32 17.62 5.81
CA ALA A 106 19.48 18.16 6.87
C ALA A 106 20.08 17.79 8.22
N THR A 107 19.86 18.61 9.24
CA THR A 107 20.14 18.18 10.61
C THR A 107 19.17 17.07 11.04
N ALA A 108 19.59 16.24 12.00
CA ALA A 108 18.77 15.19 12.58
C ALA A 108 17.40 15.73 13.08
N ASP A 109 17.42 16.87 13.76
CA ASP A 109 16.21 17.53 14.27
C ASP A 109 15.29 18.02 13.15
N GLU A 110 15.84 18.60 12.08
CA GLU A 110 15.05 19.03 10.93
C GLU A 110 14.42 17.84 10.21
N LEU A 111 15.14 16.73 10.04
CA LEU A 111 14.60 15.52 9.43
C LEU A 111 13.48 14.92 10.29
N ALA A 112 13.68 14.83 11.61
CA ALA A 112 12.67 14.35 12.54
C ALA A 112 11.39 15.20 12.48
N ALA A 113 11.52 16.53 12.48
CA ALA A 113 10.38 17.44 12.37
C ALA A 113 9.60 17.24 11.06
N ARG A 114 10.30 17.07 9.93
CA ARG A 114 9.64 16.80 8.64
C ARG A 114 8.92 15.47 8.61
N LEU A 115 9.49 14.44 9.25
CA LEU A 115 8.85 13.12 9.37
C LEU A 115 7.59 13.18 10.25
N ASP A 116 7.60 13.98 11.32
CA ASP A 116 6.41 14.22 12.14
C ASP A 116 5.32 14.97 11.36
N GLU A 117 5.69 16.03 10.62
CA GLU A 117 4.77 16.76 9.76
C GLU A 117 4.14 15.86 8.68
N LEU A 118 4.95 14.96 8.10
CA LEU A 118 4.46 13.95 7.16
C LEU A 118 3.50 12.96 7.84
N GLY A 119 3.77 12.54 9.08
CA GLY A 119 2.85 11.71 9.86
C GLY A 119 1.49 12.39 10.08
N VAL A 120 1.48 13.70 10.37
CA VAL A 120 0.24 14.50 10.49
C VAL A 120 -0.50 14.57 9.15
N ALA A 121 0.19 14.83 8.04
CA ALA A 121 -0.43 14.91 6.72
C ALA A 121 -0.99 13.54 6.27
N ALA A 122 -0.29 12.45 6.56
CA ALA A 122 -0.76 11.09 6.29
C ALA A 122 -2.02 10.74 7.09
N HIS A 123 -2.07 11.11 8.38
CA HIS A 123 -3.26 10.92 9.22
C HIS A 123 -4.48 11.68 8.66
N ALA A 124 -4.28 12.91 8.20
CA ALA A 124 -5.34 13.70 7.57
C ALA A 124 -5.84 13.04 6.26
N ALA A 125 -4.94 12.52 5.43
CA ALA A 125 -5.30 11.82 4.20
C ALA A 125 -6.05 10.51 4.46
N LEU A 126 -5.70 9.77 5.52
CA LEU A 126 -6.44 8.57 5.93
C LEU A 126 -7.85 8.92 6.39
N THR A 127 -7.98 9.94 7.23
CA THR A 127 -9.28 10.43 7.68
C THR A 127 -10.16 10.86 6.49
N ALA A 128 -9.59 11.59 5.52
CA ALA A 128 -10.33 12.05 4.34
C ALA A 128 -10.80 10.90 3.43
N THR A 129 -10.07 9.78 3.43
CA THR A 129 -10.39 8.58 2.63
C THR A 129 -11.28 7.58 3.37
N GLY A 130 -11.71 7.90 4.60
CA GLY A 130 -12.57 7.04 5.42
C GLY A 130 -11.83 5.88 6.09
N ASN A 131 -10.50 5.93 6.12
CA ASN A 131 -9.65 4.97 6.81
C ASN A 131 -9.45 5.43 8.26
N GLU A 132 -9.38 4.47 9.19
CA GLU A 132 -9.01 4.76 10.57
C GLU A 132 -7.48 4.90 10.66
N ALA A 133 -6.98 5.70 11.60
CA ALA A 133 -5.54 5.88 11.73
C ALA A 133 -5.17 6.15 13.18
N SER A 134 -4.29 5.29 13.71
CA SER A 134 -3.59 5.58 14.96
C SER A 134 -2.54 6.65 14.69
N ARG A 135 -2.41 7.63 15.60
CA ARG A 135 -1.32 8.61 15.54
C ARG A 135 -0.02 7.98 16.04
N CYS A 136 1.12 8.57 15.67
CA CYS A 136 2.39 8.21 16.30
C CYS A 136 2.26 8.35 17.82
N GLN A 137 2.56 7.27 18.54
CA GLN A 137 2.75 7.35 19.98
C GLN A 137 4.17 7.85 20.25
N GLU A 138 4.29 8.87 21.08
CA GLU A 138 5.58 9.26 21.66
C GLU A 138 6.08 8.09 22.50
N ARG A 139 7.18 7.44 22.09
CA ARG A 139 7.82 6.43 22.94
C ARG A 139 8.35 7.15 24.19
N SER A 140 7.76 6.80 25.33
CA SER A 140 8.25 7.16 26.68
C SER A 140 9.52 6.40 27.04
#